data_AF-A0A371XJF4-F1
#
_entry.id   AF-A0A371XJF4-F1
#
_cell.length_a   1.000
_cell.length_b   1.000
_cell.length_c   1.000
_cell.angle_alpha   90.00
_cell.angle_beta   90.00
_cell.angle_gamma   90.00
#
_symmetry.space_group_name_H-M   'P 1'
#
loop_
_entity.id
_entity.type
_entity.pdbx_description
1 polymer ?
#
loop_
_entity_poly.entity_id
_entity_poly.type
_entity_poly.pdbx_seq_one_letter_code
_entity_poly.pdbx_strand_id
1 'polypeptide(L)'
;MAGTESQRIIDLVHDLAGPAMTVKQCLPPKLQAQGITEKPLKNKGVSRKDVVDKIANREPLKRTEIVYAESILIPEMRPAIEVANDTYAVVDHAAWAILNDAAVKQRLETAIKATCRVENNGKLIGTGFLVAPDLVMTNRHVASDFVIGVGGAANIGFAPGADPAVNFQREFTRPDAGNTASIAVSSAVMMHPYFDIALLRLAQPAPPAPLTLAAVAAESAENTNIALIGYPDFNPQEEAGPQRSVIGDNFGVKRVQPGFARKSGTVRSYDKTVQSFGHDCSTLTGNSGSPVISLSSGKVIGVHFYGLLRKSNWAVLASDLACDPRMTAAGVTFDAHGATNTGVWDAWWTRADSLLIAAGGFTGPESVKKSKSVMTITIPITLKIDLKTGKVKASGKTSFKPAKQKRV
;
A
#
# COMPACT_ATOMS: atom_id res chain seq x y z
N MET A 1 -19.88 24.05 43.06
CA MET A 1 -18.59 23.61 42.49
C MET A 1 -18.79 22.24 41.85
N ALA A 2 -19.05 22.19 40.55
CA ALA A 2 -19.01 20.96 39.75
C ALA A 2 -18.96 21.38 38.27
N GLY A 3 -17.76 21.48 37.74
CA GLY A 3 -17.53 21.85 36.35
C GLY A 3 -16.06 21.70 36.03
N THR A 4 -15.57 20.46 35.82
CA THR A 4 -14.13 20.24 35.52
C THR A 4 -13.77 18.98 34.73
N GLU A 5 -14.70 18.22 34.11
CA GLU A 5 -14.27 17.04 33.31
C GLU A 5 -14.86 16.97 31.90
N SER A 6 -16.15 17.26 31.74
CA SER A 6 -16.75 17.36 30.40
C SER A 6 -16.21 18.53 29.58
N GLN A 7 -15.86 19.66 30.21
CA GLN A 7 -15.30 20.81 29.50
C GLN A 7 -13.86 20.54 29.02
N ARG A 8 -13.04 19.85 29.82
CA ARG A 8 -11.68 19.43 29.42
C ARG A 8 -11.67 18.42 28.27
N ILE A 9 -12.69 17.57 28.18
CA ILE A 9 -12.85 16.61 27.06
C ILE A 9 -13.34 17.32 25.79
N ILE A 10 -14.22 18.32 25.91
CA ILE A 10 -14.67 19.14 24.78
C ILE A 10 -13.52 20.01 24.24
N ASP A 11 -12.71 20.59 25.11
CA ASP A 11 -11.55 21.40 24.71
C ASP A 11 -10.46 20.52 24.05
N LEU A 12 -10.26 19.28 24.52
CA LEU A 12 -9.36 18.30 23.90
C LEU A 12 -9.87 17.80 22.53
N VAL A 13 -11.19 17.75 22.34
CA VAL A 13 -11.83 17.45 21.05
C VAL A 13 -11.69 18.63 20.09
N HIS A 14 -11.70 19.87 20.57
CA HIS A 14 -11.48 21.07 19.77
C HIS A 14 -10.00 21.26 19.33
N ASP A 15 -9.03 20.85 20.16
CA ASP A 15 -7.60 20.93 19.81
C ASP A 15 -7.15 19.81 18.83
N LEU A 16 -7.78 18.63 18.87
CA LEU A 16 -7.47 17.50 17.98
C LEU A 16 -8.27 17.51 16.67
N ALA A 17 -9.43 18.18 16.67
CA ALA A 17 -10.19 18.51 15.48
C ALA A 17 -10.12 20.02 15.25
N GLY A 18 -8.97 20.49 14.74
CA GLY A 18 -8.90 21.81 14.10
C GLY A 18 -10.09 22.00 13.15
N PRO A 19 -10.57 23.25 12.96
CA PRO A 19 -11.90 23.52 12.44
C PRO A 19 -12.17 22.68 11.20
N ALA A 20 -13.22 21.85 11.27
CA ALA A 20 -13.67 21.04 10.15
C ALA A 20 -13.84 21.96 8.94
N MET A 21 -12.85 21.93 8.04
CA MET A 21 -12.85 22.72 6.84
C MET A 21 -14.03 22.21 6.00
N THR A 22 -15.13 22.93 6.06
CA THR A 22 -16.33 22.61 5.29
C THR A 22 -15.98 22.80 3.82
N VAL A 23 -16.45 21.87 2.98
CA VAL A 23 -16.16 21.74 1.53
C VAL A 23 -16.20 23.06 0.74
N LYS A 24 -16.90 24.09 1.24
CA LYS A 24 -16.88 25.45 0.68
C LYS A 24 -15.48 26.07 0.59
N GLN A 25 -14.56 25.76 1.49
CA GLN A 25 -13.25 26.44 1.56
C GLN A 25 -12.18 25.85 0.63
N CYS A 26 -12.44 24.70 0.00
CA CYS A 26 -11.50 24.05 -0.93
C CYS A 26 -11.86 24.22 -2.42
N LEU A 27 -12.92 24.96 -2.74
CA LEU A 27 -13.37 25.21 -4.12
C LEU A 27 -13.04 26.66 -4.53
N PRO A 28 -12.47 26.91 -5.73
CA PRO A 28 -12.36 28.26 -6.25
C PRO A 28 -13.76 28.91 -6.35
N PRO A 29 -13.89 30.24 -6.17
CA PRO A 29 -15.18 30.93 -5.98
C PRO A 29 -16.25 30.63 -7.06
N LYS A 30 -15.82 30.27 -8.27
CA LYS A 30 -16.71 29.94 -9.40
C LYS A 30 -17.51 28.65 -9.21
N LEU A 31 -17.02 27.68 -8.44
CA LEU A 31 -17.68 26.37 -8.24
C LEU A 31 -18.63 26.33 -7.03
N GLN A 32 -18.62 27.35 -6.17
CA GLN A 32 -19.57 27.45 -5.05
C GLN A 32 -21.01 27.77 -5.50
N ALA A 33 -21.20 28.18 -6.76
CA ALA A 33 -22.48 28.65 -7.30
C ALA A 33 -23.38 27.53 -7.86
N GLN A 34 -22.89 26.29 -8.00
CA GLN A 34 -23.66 25.18 -8.58
C GLN A 34 -23.99 24.14 -7.50
N GLY A 35 -25.18 24.26 -6.91
CA GLY A 35 -25.66 23.37 -5.86
C GLY A 35 -25.90 21.94 -6.37
N ILE A 36 -25.10 20.98 -5.89
CA ILE A 36 -25.30 19.54 -6.14
C ILE A 36 -26.01 18.94 -4.92
N THR A 37 -27.17 18.30 -5.13
CA THR A 37 -27.92 17.56 -4.09
C THR A 37 -27.72 16.04 -4.26
N GLU A 38 -27.34 15.34 -3.19
CA GLU A 38 -27.16 13.87 -3.16
C GLU A 38 -28.50 13.14 -2.85
N LYS A 39 -28.79 12.02 -3.54
CA LYS A 39 -29.85 11.05 -3.19
C LYS A 39 -29.22 9.75 -2.64
N PRO A 40 -29.76 9.13 -1.57
CA PRO A 40 -29.16 7.94 -0.97
C PRO A 40 -29.61 6.64 -1.67
N LEU A 41 -28.65 5.74 -1.93
CA LEU A 41 -28.87 4.41 -2.53
C LEU A 41 -28.84 3.30 -1.47
N LYS A 42 -29.76 2.34 -1.59
CA LYS A 42 -29.86 1.09 -0.81
C LYS A 42 -29.23 -0.06 -1.62
N ASN A 43 -28.30 -0.82 -1.06
CA ASN A 43 -28.09 -2.21 -1.45
C ASN A 43 -27.43 -3.04 -0.34
N LYS A 44 -27.83 -4.32 -0.22
CA LYS A 44 -27.47 -5.26 0.86
C LYS A 44 -26.15 -5.97 0.55
N GLY A 45 -25.11 -5.61 1.31
CA GLY A 45 -23.75 -6.16 1.30
C GLY A 45 -22.80 -5.03 1.68
N VAL A 46 -21.98 -5.22 2.72
CA VAL A 46 -21.23 -4.17 3.48
C VAL A 46 -20.99 -2.92 2.64
N SER A 47 -21.75 -1.87 2.94
CA SER A 47 -21.75 -0.66 2.13
C SER A 47 -20.49 0.17 2.44
N ARG A 48 -20.05 0.99 1.48
CA ARG A 48 -18.96 1.97 1.68
C ARG A 48 -19.23 2.88 2.89
N LYS A 49 -20.50 3.15 3.18
CA LYS A 49 -20.96 3.88 4.37
C LYS A 49 -20.71 3.09 5.66
N ASP A 50 -20.92 1.77 5.65
CA ASP A 50 -20.69 0.92 6.83
C ASP A 50 -19.20 0.89 7.23
N VAL A 51 -18.28 0.91 6.26
CA VAL A 51 -16.83 0.99 6.52
C VAL A 51 -16.46 2.37 7.09
N VAL A 52 -17.02 3.45 6.53
CA VAL A 52 -16.81 4.81 7.02
C VAL A 52 -17.38 5.00 8.43
N ASP A 53 -18.57 4.48 8.70
CA ASP A 53 -19.23 4.56 10.02
C ASP A 53 -18.43 3.77 11.07
N LYS A 54 -17.91 2.59 10.71
CA LYS A 54 -16.98 1.84 11.58
C LYS A 54 -15.71 2.62 11.90
N ILE A 55 -15.10 3.25 10.90
CA ILE A 55 -13.91 4.08 11.10
C ILE A 55 -14.22 5.27 12.01
N ALA A 56 -15.35 5.95 11.79
CA ALA A 56 -15.81 7.06 12.62
C ALA A 56 -16.06 6.63 14.07
N ASN A 57 -16.58 5.42 14.27
CA ASN A 57 -16.90 4.85 15.58
C ASN A 57 -15.75 4.04 16.21
N ARG A 58 -14.55 4.05 15.61
CA ARG A 58 -13.36 3.27 16.03
C ARG A 58 -13.58 1.75 16.13
N GLU A 59 -14.52 1.22 15.36
CA GLU A 59 -14.75 -0.21 15.27
C GLU A 59 -13.67 -0.91 14.44
N PRO A 60 -13.29 -2.16 14.78
CA PRO A 60 -12.32 -2.92 14.01
C PRO A 60 -12.86 -3.29 12.62
N LEU A 61 -12.09 -2.96 11.58
CA LEU A 61 -12.36 -3.38 10.21
C LEU A 61 -11.89 -4.82 9.96
N LYS A 62 -12.69 -5.59 9.23
CA LYS A 62 -12.26 -6.89 8.70
C LYS A 62 -11.29 -6.69 7.55
N ARG A 63 -10.44 -7.69 7.27
CA ARG A 63 -9.43 -7.63 6.19
C ARG A 63 -10.04 -7.35 4.81
N THR A 64 -11.25 -7.85 4.55
CA THR A 64 -12.01 -7.56 3.32
C THR A 64 -12.55 -6.13 3.27
N GLU A 65 -12.73 -5.46 4.42
CA GLU A 65 -13.30 -4.11 4.53
C GLU A 65 -12.25 -3.01 4.28
N ILE A 66 -10.95 -3.33 4.44
CA ILE A 66 -9.82 -2.40 4.20
C ILE A 66 -9.70 -2.05 2.70
N VAL A 67 -9.97 -3.02 1.82
CA VAL A 67 -9.94 -2.88 0.34
C VAL A 67 -10.93 -1.82 -0.17
N TYR A 68 -12.00 -1.51 0.59
CA TYR A 68 -13.03 -0.55 0.17
C TYR A 68 -12.66 0.93 0.43
N ALA A 69 -11.49 1.20 1.03
CA ALA A 69 -11.06 2.55 1.37
C ALA A 69 -10.03 3.14 0.38
N GLU A 70 -9.55 2.38 -0.60
CA GLU A 70 -8.34 2.70 -1.38
C GLU A 70 -8.54 3.68 -2.56
N SER A 71 -9.78 3.98 -2.92
CA SER A 71 -10.09 4.85 -4.07
C SER A 71 -10.36 6.29 -3.65
N ILE A 72 -9.48 7.21 -4.04
CA ILE A 72 -9.70 8.64 -3.98
C ILE A 72 -9.50 9.19 -5.38
N LEU A 73 -10.58 9.66 -6.00
CA LEU A 73 -10.56 10.23 -7.34
C LEU A 73 -10.80 11.73 -7.23
N ILE A 74 -9.94 12.52 -7.85
CA ILE A 74 -10.11 13.98 -7.93
C ILE A 74 -10.13 14.37 -9.42
N PRO A 75 -11.28 14.15 -10.11
CA PRO A 75 -11.44 14.48 -11.52
C PRO A 75 -11.06 15.93 -11.81
N GLU A 76 -10.59 16.20 -13.03
CA GLU A 76 -10.19 17.53 -13.56
C GLU A 76 -9.00 18.21 -12.86
N MET A 77 -8.62 17.78 -11.65
CA MET A 77 -7.51 18.35 -10.90
C MET A 77 -6.31 17.42 -10.84
N ARG A 78 -6.54 16.09 -10.88
CA ARG A 78 -5.51 15.05 -10.70
C ARG A 78 -5.68 13.96 -11.76
N PRO A 79 -5.22 14.21 -13.01
CA PRO A 79 -5.34 13.25 -14.10
C PRO A 79 -4.52 11.97 -13.82
N ALA A 80 -4.85 10.85 -14.47
CA ALA A 80 -3.98 9.68 -14.50
C ALA A 80 -3.34 9.56 -15.88
N ILE A 81 -2.11 10.08 -16.00
CA ILE A 81 -1.38 10.19 -17.26
C ILE A 81 -0.94 8.80 -17.70
N GLU A 82 -1.21 8.48 -18.97
CA GLU A 82 -0.84 7.22 -19.59
C GLU A 82 0.67 7.11 -19.77
N VAL A 83 1.22 5.96 -19.41
CA VAL A 83 2.59 5.61 -19.72
C VAL A 83 2.61 4.67 -20.93
N ALA A 84 3.50 4.96 -21.87
CA ALA A 84 3.78 4.14 -23.04
C ALA A 84 5.26 4.24 -23.43
N ASN A 85 5.89 3.08 -23.62
CA ASN A 85 7.31 2.94 -23.97
C ASN A 85 8.22 3.65 -22.95
N ASP A 86 8.01 3.36 -21.67
CA ASP A 86 8.77 3.93 -20.56
C ASP A 86 8.72 5.48 -20.43
N THR A 87 7.76 6.13 -21.10
CA THR A 87 7.55 7.58 -21.06
C THR A 87 6.07 7.94 -21.11
N TYR A 88 5.75 9.23 -21.12
CA TYR A 88 4.40 9.78 -21.28
C TYR A 88 4.40 10.93 -22.28
N ALA A 89 3.26 11.15 -22.94
CA ALA A 89 3.08 12.25 -23.88
C ALA A 89 3.12 13.62 -23.19
N VAL A 90 3.17 14.70 -23.96
CA VAL A 90 3.05 16.05 -23.41
C VAL A 90 1.74 16.17 -22.62
N VAL A 91 1.83 16.66 -21.39
CA VAL A 91 0.69 16.81 -20.48
C VAL A 91 0.01 18.15 -20.76
N ASP A 92 -1.15 18.09 -21.41
CA ASP A 92 -2.02 19.25 -21.66
C ASP A 92 -2.97 19.48 -20.47
N HIS A 93 -2.40 19.74 -19.31
CA HIS A 93 -3.14 20.05 -18.10
C HIS A 93 -2.46 21.21 -17.38
N ALA A 94 -3.12 22.38 -17.32
CA ALA A 94 -2.51 23.61 -16.84
C ALA A 94 -1.85 23.48 -15.45
N ALA A 95 -2.51 22.80 -14.51
CA ALA A 95 -1.96 22.59 -13.15
C ALA A 95 -0.73 21.66 -13.11
N TRP A 96 -0.48 20.89 -14.16
CA TRP A 96 0.58 19.87 -14.23
C TRP A 96 1.55 20.08 -15.40
N ALA A 97 1.61 21.30 -15.94
CA ALA A 97 2.58 21.69 -16.96
C ALA A 97 4.04 21.47 -16.52
N ILE A 98 4.31 21.46 -15.21
CA ILE A 98 5.62 21.11 -14.63
C ILE A 98 6.11 19.72 -15.05
N LEU A 99 5.21 18.80 -15.39
CA LEU A 99 5.58 17.46 -15.89
C LEU A 99 6.20 17.49 -17.28
N ASN A 100 6.07 18.61 -18.01
CA ASN A 100 6.71 18.81 -19.31
C ASN A 100 8.11 19.42 -19.20
N ASP A 101 8.53 19.85 -18.01
CA ASP A 101 9.92 20.27 -17.78
C ASP A 101 10.86 19.09 -18.04
N ALA A 102 11.94 19.33 -18.79
CA ALA A 102 12.84 18.28 -19.24
C ALA A 102 13.48 17.50 -18.06
N ALA A 103 13.84 18.20 -16.99
CA ALA A 103 14.48 17.58 -15.84
C ALA A 103 13.44 16.78 -15.01
N VAL A 104 12.23 17.32 -14.83
CA VAL A 104 11.12 16.59 -14.18
C VAL A 104 10.77 15.33 -14.97
N LYS A 105 10.63 15.45 -16.30
CA LYS A 105 10.32 14.34 -17.18
C LYS A 105 11.37 13.23 -17.11
N GLN A 106 12.65 13.57 -17.16
CA GLN A 106 13.74 12.60 -17.04
C GLN A 106 13.70 11.85 -15.69
N ARG A 107 13.43 12.57 -14.59
CA ARG A 107 13.27 11.96 -13.26
C ARG A 107 12.10 10.98 -13.22
N LEU A 108 10.96 11.36 -13.81
CA LEU A 108 9.79 10.50 -13.88
C LEU A 108 9.99 9.30 -14.80
N GLU A 109 10.67 9.43 -15.94
CA GLU A 109 11.02 8.30 -16.81
C GLU A 109 11.92 7.29 -16.10
N THR A 110 12.84 7.76 -15.26
CA THR A 110 13.64 6.89 -14.39
C THR A 110 12.75 6.11 -13.42
N ALA A 111 11.82 6.81 -12.75
CA ALA A 111 10.87 6.19 -11.82
C ALA A 111 9.86 5.26 -12.50
N ILE A 112 9.41 5.58 -13.71
CA ILE A 112 8.53 4.77 -14.56
C ILE A 112 9.19 3.42 -14.86
N LYS A 113 10.46 3.43 -15.27
CA LYS A 113 11.20 2.21 -15.61
C LYS A 113 11.39 1.30 -14.40
N ALA A 114 11.61 1.88 -13.22
CA ALA A 114 11.84 1.13 -11.99
C ALA A 114 10.57 0.69 -11.26
N THR A 115 9.38 1.16 -11.69
CA THR A 115 8.10 0.78 -11.08
C THR A 115 7.50 -0.40 -11.82
N CYS A 116 7.07 -1.41 -11.08
CA CYS A 116 6.53 -2.67 -11.60
C CYS A 116 5.16 -3.02 -11.04
N ARG A 117 4.38 -3.75 -11.84
CA ARG A 117 3.16 -4.41 -11.42
C ARG A 117 3.51 -5.64 -10.63
N VAL A 118 3.00 -5.77 -9.40
CA VAL A 118 3.14 -6.97 -8.59
C VAL A 118 2.01 -7.93 -8.93
N GLU A 119 2.37 -9.15 -9.30
CA GLU A 119 1.46 -10.19 -9.76
C GLU A 119 1.55 -11.44 -8.89
N ASN A 120 0.43 -12.16 -8.77
CA ASN A 120 0.40 -13.52 -8.25
C ASN A 120 -0.48 -14.36 -9.18
N ASN A 121 0.04 -15.48 -9.69
CA ASN A 121 -0.64 -16.30 -10.70
C ASN A 121 -1.11 -15.45 -11.92
N GLY A 122 -0.29 -14.49 -12.34
CA GLY A 122 -0.57 -13.57 -13.45
C GLY A 122 -1.61 -12.47 -13.19
N LYS A 123 -2.19 -12.41 -11.99
CA LYS A 123 -3.20 -11.40 -11.61
C LYS A 123 -2.56 -10.20 -10.93
N LEU A 124 -3.13 -9.01 -11.15
CA LEU A 124 -2.68 -7.78 -10.49
C LEU A 124 -3.01 -7.87 -9.01
N ILE A 125 -2.01 -7.68 -8.15
CA ILE A 125 -2.21 -7.60 -6.69
C ILE A 125 -1.90 -6.19 -6.18
N GLY A 126 -0.95 -5.50 -6.80
CA GLY A 126 -0.58 -4.13 -6.44
C GLY A 126 0.59 -3.59 -7.27
N THR A 127 1.23 -2.57 -6.73
CA THR A 127 2.40 -1.92 -7.31
C THR A 127 3.64 -2.19 -6.44
N GLY A 128 4.81 -2.23 -7.06
CA GLY A 128 6.10 -2.22 -6.38
C GLY A 128 7.12 -1.44 -7.19
N PHE A 129 8.31 -1.23 -6.64
CA PHE A 129 9.38 -0.55 -7.33
C PHE A 129 10.75 -1.08 -6.89
N LEU A 130 11.71 -0.99 -7.80
CA LEU A 130 13.06 -1.49 -7.60
C LEU A 130 13.84 -0.59 -6.64
N VAL A 131 14.43 -1.17 -5.59
CA VAL A 131 15.24 -0.47 -4.56
C VAL A 131 16.67 -1.01 -4.43
N ALA A 132 16.95 -2.14 -5.07
CA ALA A 132 18.28 -2.66 -5.43
C ALA A 132 18.13 -3.48 -6.73
N PRO A 133 19.22 -3.85 -7.45
CA PRO A 133 19.12 -4.47 -8.78
C PRO A 133 18.16 -5.66 -8.90
N ASP A 134 17.97 -6.43 -7.84
CA ASP A 134 17.07 -7.59 -7.75
C ASP A 134 16.11 -7.50 -6.55
N LEU A 135 15.91 -6.32 -5.97
CA LEU A 135 15.08 -6.11 -4.77
C LEU A 135 13.95 -5.13 -5.05
N VAL A 136 12.71 -5.60 -4.89
CA VAL A 136 11.50 -4.80 -5.05
C VAL A 136 10.91 -4.48 -3.69
N MET A 137 10.55 -3.21 -3.49
CA MET A 137 9.72 -2.75 -2.38
C MET A 137 8.25 -2.67 -2.80
N THR A 138 7.36 -3.12 -1.94
CA THR A 138 5.89 -2.98 -2.08
C THR A 138 5.26 -2.88 -0.70
N ASN A 139 3.93 -2.86 -0.58
CA ASN A 139 3.27 -2.97 0.70
C ASN A 139 3.27 -4.40 1.26
N ARG A 140 3.28 -4.50 2.58
CA ARG A 140 3.12 -5.78 3.26
C ARG A 140 1.75 -6.40 2.97
N HIS A 141 0.70 -5.60 2.83
CA HIS A 141 -0.63 -6.16 2.53
C HIS A 141 -0.73 -6.70 1.10
N VAL A 142 -0.02 -6.11 0.13
CA VAL A 142 0.11 -6.63 -1.23
C VAL A 142 0.83 -7.98 -1.20
N ALA A 143 2.00 -8.04 -0.57
CA ALA A 143 2.76 -9.28 -0.44
C ALA A 143 2.04 -10.36 0.39
N SER A 144 1.12 -9.96 1.28
CA SER A 144 0.33 -10.91 2.09
C SER A 144 -0.63 -11.77 1.27
N ASP A 145 -0.82 -11.48 -0.02
CA ASP A 145 -1.56 -12.36 -0.94
C ASP A 145 -0.81 -13.67 -1.23
N PHE A 146 0.52 -13.63 -1.21
CA PHE A 146 1.38 -14.76 -1.55
C PHE A 146 2.47 -15.09 -0.52
N VAL A 147 2.63 -14.29 0.53
CA VAL A 147 3.59 -14.51 1.63
C VAL A 147 2.86 -14.75 2.94
N ILE A 148 3.29 -15.78 3.67
CA ILE A 148 2.89 -16.11 5.03
C ILE A 148 4.00 -15.66 5.98
N GLY A 149 3.60 -15.12 7.14
CA GLY A 149 4.53 -14.71 8.20
C GLY A 149 4.77 -13.20 8.25
N VAL A 150 5.58 -12.79 9.22
CA VAL A 150 5.96 -11.39 9.48
C VAL A 150 7.38 -11.37 10.05
N GLY A 151 8.22 -10.43 9.61
CA GLY A 151 9.61 -10.28 10.04
C GLY A 151 10.58 -10.49 8.87
N GLY A 152 11.79 -10.95 9.18
CA GLY A 152 12.83 -11.24 8.19
C GLY A 152 12.64 -12.61 7.54
N ALA A 153 13.56 -12.95 6.62
CA ALA A 153 13.51 -14.19 5.82
C ALA A 153 13.28 -15.48 6.64
N ALA A 154 13.78 -15.56 7.88
CA ALA A 154 13.59 -16.73 8.74
C ALA A 154 12.13 -16.90 9.24
N ASN A 155 11.32 -15.85 9.21
CA ASN A 155 9.96 -15.81 9.75
C ASN A 155 8.87 -15.89 8.66
N ILE A 156 9.27 -15.93 7.39
CA ILE A 156 8.37 -15.73 6.25
C ILE A 156 8.62 -16.75 5.14
N GLY A 157 7.59 -17.01 4.35
CA GLY A 157 7.69 -17.92 3.21
C GLY A 157 6.49 -17.80 2.29
N PHE A 158 6.58 -18.35 1.08
CA PHE A 158 5.46 -18.32 0.15
C PHE A 158 4.30 -19.19 0.62
N ALA A 159 3.08 -18.71 0.36
CA ALA A 159 1.87 -19.48 0.55
C ALA A 159 1.84 -20.67 -0.45
N PRO A 160 1.24 -21.81 -0.09
CA PRO A 160 1.05 -22.93 -1.01
C PRO A 160 0.37 -22.51 -2.31
N GLY A 161 1.02 -22.80 -3.44
CA GLY A 161 0.48 -22.48 -4.78
C GLY A 161 0.57 -21.00 -5.16
N ALA A 162 1.33 -20.21 -4.41
CA ALA A 162 1.74 -18.88 -4.86
C ALA A 162 2.67 -18.98 -6.06
N ASP A 163 2.49 -18.08 -7.02
CA ASP A 163 3.35 -17.89 -8.18
C ASP A 163 3.58 -16.38 -8.37
N PRO A 164 4.37 -15.75 -7.49
CA PRO A 164 4.56 -14.31 -7.49
C PRO A 164 5.57 -13.87 -8.56
N ALA A 165 5.24 -12.80 -9.27
CA ALA A 165 6.11 -12.19 -10.27
C ALA A 165 5.95 -10.66 -10.27
N VAL A 166 6.86 -9.97 -10.93
CA VAL A 166 6.76 -8.53 -11.20
C VAL A 166 6.87 -8.24 -12.68
N ASN A 167 6.14 -7.24 -13.17
CA ASN A 167 6.16 -6.85 -14.57
C ASN A 167 6.35 -5.33 -14.73
N PHE A 168 7.47 -4.93 -15.31
CA PHE A 168 7.82 -3.52 -15.53
C PHE A 168 7.17 -2.91 -16.77
N GLN A 169 6.61 -3.73 -17.68
CA GLN A 169 6.22 -3.33 -19.04
C GLN A 169 4.71 -3.35 -19.31
N ARG A 170 3.87 -3.51 -18.28
CA ARG A 170 2.40 -3.40 -18.38
C ARG A 170 1.98 -1.94 -18.56
N GLU A 171 2.10 -1.44 -19.78
CA GLU A 171 1.87 -0.04 -20.17
C GLU A 171 0.69 0.08 -21.14
N PHE A 172 0.24 1.30 -21.44
CA PHE A 172 -0.96 1.54 -22.25
C PHE A 172 -0.88 0.92 -23.66
N THR A 173 0.28 0.99 -24.32
CA THR A 173 0.53 0.38 -25.64
C THR A 173 0.86 -1.11 -25.57
N ARG A 174 0.99 -1.64 -24.36
CA ARG A 174 1.41 -3.01 -24.05
C ARG A 174 0.53 -3.61 -22.95
N PRO A 175 -0.81 -3.54 -23.07
CA PRO A 175 -1.70 -4.07 -22.03
C PRO A 175 -1.50 -5.58 -21.89
N ASP A 176 -1.16 -6.25 -23.00
CA ASP A 176 -0.91 -7.68 -23.14
C ASP A 176 0.58 -8.03 -23.35
N ALA A 177 1.54 -7.14 -23.05
CA ALA A 177 2.94 -7.56 -23.01
C ALA A 177 3.07 -8.68 -21.97
N GLY A 178 3.03 -9.90 -22.50
CA GLY A 178 2.54 -11.07 -21.83
C GLY A 178 3.41 -11.48 -20.65
N ASN A 179 3.03 -12.58 -20.02
CA ASN A 179 3.81 -13.23 -18.95
C ASN A 179 5.31 -13.42 -19.27
N THR A 180 5.76 -13.22 -20.53
CA THR A 180 7.15 -13.27 -20.97
C THR A 180 8.03 -12.12 -20.45
N ALA A 181 7.47 -10.98 -20.07
CA ALA A 181 8.22 -9.87 -19.48
C ALA A 181 8.21 -9.89 -17.93
N SER A 182 7.46 -10.81 -17.33
CA SER A 182 7.37 -10.93 -15.88
C SER A 182 8.63 -11.62 -15.33
N ILE A 183 9.19 -11.06 -14.26
CA ILE A 183 10.33 -11.62 -13.54
C ILE A 183 9.79 -12.29 -12.28
N ALA A 184 10.09 -13.57 -12.09
CA ALA A 184 9.66 -14.32 -10.91
C ALA A 184 10.24 -13.72 -9.62
N VAL A 185 9.45 -13.71 -8.55
CA VAL A 185 9.93 -13.40 -7.20
C VAL A 185 10.46 -14.70 -6.59
N SER A 186 11.76 -14.75 -6.32
CA SER A 186 12.44 -15.93 -5.80
C SER A 186 12.26 -16.12 -4.30
N SER A 187 12.12 -15.02 -3.54
CA SER A 187 11.88 -15.09 -2.09
C SER A 187 11.29 -13.78 -1.56
N ALA A 188 10.60 -13.87 -0.41
CA ALA A 188 10.33 -12.70 0.41
C ALA A 188 11.52 -12.48 1.36
N VAL A 189 12.08 -11.26 1.36
CA VAL A 189 13.22 -10.88 2.21
C VAL A 189 12.73 -10.31 3.53
N MET A 190 11.64 -9.53 3.47
CA MET A 190 11.08 -8.85 4.62
C MET A 190 9.57 -8.67 4.48
N MET A 191 8.85 -8.92 5.57
CA MET A 191 7.47 -8.47 5.80
C MET A 191 7.49 -7.61 7.05
N HIS A 192 7.66 -6.30 6.90
CA HIS A 192 7.97 -5.40 8.01
C HIS A 192 6.86 -5.44 9.10
N PRO A 193 7.19 -5.64 10.39
CA PRO A 193 6.18 -5.90 11.42
C PRO A 193 5.43 -4.64 11.87
N TYR A 194 6.01 -3.46 11.66
CA TYR A 194 5.44 -2.17 12.01
C TYR A 194 4.85 -1.41 10.79
N PHE A 195 5.70 -0.94 9.88
CA PHE A 195 5.30 -0.33 8.61
C PHE A 195 4.66 -1.34 7.65
N ASP A 196 3.73 -0.87 6.81
CA ASP A 196 3.12 -1.66 5.73
C ASP A 196 4.06 -1.78 4.53
N ILE A 197 5.20 -2.44 4.74
CA ILE A 197 6.28 -2.59 3.76
C ILE A 197 6.69 -4.05 3.66
N ALA A 198 6.93 -4.50 2.43
CA ALA A 198 7.57 -5.77 2.13
C ALA A 198 8.73 -5.56 1.15
N LEU A 199 9.74 -6.42 1.28
CA LEU A 199 10.87 -6.51 0.35
C LEU A 199 10.88 -7.90 -0.28
N LEU A 200 10.94 -7.92 -1.61
CA LEU A 200 10.82 -9.11 -2.44
C LEU A 200 12.07 -9.25 -3.31
N ARG A 201 12.72 -10.40 -3.27
CA ARG A 201 13.88 -10.70 -4.11
C ARG A 201 13.41 -11.27 -5.44
N LEU A 202 13.92 -10.74 -6.53
CA LEU A 202 13.69 -11.25 -7.88
C LEU A 202 14.60 -12.45 -8.16
N ALA A 203 14.18 -13.36 -9.05
CA ALA A 203 14.99 -14.50 -9.47
C ALA A 203 16.23 -14.08 -10.27
N GLN A 204 16.22 -12.88 -10.82
CA GLN A 204 17.33 -12.26 -11.54
C GLN A 204 17.24 -10.74 -11.39
N PRO A 205 18.37 -10.01 -11.49
CA PRO A 205 18.35 -8.56 -11.54
C PRO A 205 17.46 -8.03 -12.67
N ALA A 206 16.73 -6.96 -12.38
CA ALA A 206 15.94 -6.24 -13.37
C ALA A 206 16.84 -5.22 -14.11
N PRO A 207 16.63 -4.99 -15.42
CA PRO A 207 17.41 -4.02 -16.19
C PRO A 207 17.34 -2.55 -15.72
N PRO A 208 16.20 -2.01 -15.24
CA PRO A 208 16.11 -0.63 -14.77
C PRO A 208 17.04 -0.33 -13.60
N ALA A 209 17.50 0.92 -13.49
CA ALA A 209 18.21 1.38 -12.30
C ALA A 209 17.25 1.44 -11.09
N PRO A 210 17.67 0.99 -9.89
CA PRO A 210 16.86 1.12 -8.69
C PRO A 210 16.63 2.58 -8.27
N LEU A 211 15.51 2.83 -7.59
CA LEU A 211 15.20 4.14 -7.04
C LEU A 211 15.87 4.36 -5.69
N THR A 212 16.27 5.61 -5.46
CA THR A 212 16.81 6.07 -4.18
C THR A 212 15.69 6.66 -3.32
N LEU A 213 15.63 6.25 -2.06
CA LEU A 213 14.70 6.79 -1.08
C LEU A 213 15.29 8.03 -0.39
N ALA A 214 14.44 9.01 -0.09
CA ALA A 214 14.83 10.19 0.67
C ALA A 214 14.91 9.86 2.17
N ALA A 215 16.06 10.08 2.80
CA ALA A 215 16.30 9.84 4.21
C ALA A 215 15.75 10.97 5.11
N VAL A 216 15.40 12.13 4.54
CA VAL A 216 14.97 13.32 5.29
C VAL A 216 13.52 13.66 5.02
N ALA A 217 12.76 13.92 6.10
CA ALA A 217 11.33 14.21 6.03
C ALA A 217 10.98 15.53 5.32
N ALA A 218 11.94 16.45 5.18
CA ALA A 218 11.74 17.73 4.49
C ALA A 218 11.29 17.56 3.03
N GLU A 219 11.68 16.46 2.37
CA GLU A 219 11.23 16.12 1.01
C GLU A 219 9.74 15.73 0.95
N SER A 220 9.10 15.46 2.09
CA SER A 220 7.67 15.18 2.24
C SER A 220 6.87 16.35 2.84
N ALA A 221 7.45 17.56 2.81
CA ALA A 221 6.77 18.76 3.30
C ALA A 221 5.45 19.01 2.55
N GLU A 222 4.47 19.56 3.26
CA GLU A 222 3.16 19.88 2.70
C GLU A 222 3.28 20.82 1.49
N ASN A 223 2.43 20.60 0.48
CA ASN A 223 2.42 21.28 -0.83
C ASN A 223 3.64 21.00 -1.73
N THR A 224 4.46 20.01 -1.40
CA THR A 224 5.48 19.51 -2.34
C THR A 224 4.80 18.90 -3.56
N ASN A 225 5.26 19.25 -4.76
CA ASN A 225 4.83 18.63 -6.01
C ASN A 225 5.35 17.19 -6.08
N ILE A 226 4.43 16.24 -6.26
CA ILE A 226 4.74 14.82 -6.29
C ILE A 226 4.06 14.14 -7.46
N ALA A 227 4.55 12.95 -7.79
CA ALA A 227 3.80 12.00 -8.61
C ALA A 227 3.80 10.63 -7.96
N LEU A 228 2.64 9.99 -7.99
CA LEU A 228 2.51 8.57 -7.73
C LEU A 228 2.65 7.83 -9.06
N ILE A 229 3.40 6.72 -9.08
CA ILE A 229 3.49 5.86 -10.28
C ILE A 229 2.95 4.50 -9.89
N GLY A 230 1.92 4.02 -10.59
CA GLY A 230 1.25 2.78 -10.19
C GLY A 230 0.35 2.17 -11.24
N TYR A 231 -0.32 1.09 -10.85
CA TYR A 231 -1.19 0.29 -11.71
C TYR A 231 -2.63 0.35 -11.18
N PRO A 232 -3.36 1.49 -11.33
CA PRO A 232 -4.76 1.58 -10.92
C PRO A 232 -5.61 0.55 -11.66
N ASP A 233 -6.33 -0.29 -10.92
CA ASP A 233 -7.23 -1.30 -11.43
C ASP A 233 -8.70 -0.93 -11.22
N PHE A 234 -9.57 -1.56 -12.00
CA PHE A 234 -11.00 -1.36 -11.90
C PHE A 234 -11.54 -1.98 -10.62
N ASN A 235 -12.27 -1.21 -9.83
CA ASN A 235 -13.02 -1.70 -8.68
C ASN A 235 -14.49 -1.88 -9.04
N PRO A 236 -14.97 -3.12 -9.30
CA PRO A 236 -16.37 -3.36 -9.66
C PRO A 236 -17.35 -3.13 -8.50
N GLN A 237 -16.85 -2.94 -7.27
CA GLN A 237 -17.65 -2.59 -6.11
C GLN A 237 -17.87 -1.07 -5.97
N GLU A 238 -17.26 -0.25 -6.83
CA GLU A 238 -17.44 1.19 -6.89
C GLU A 238 -18.10 1.64 -8.21
N GLU A 239 -18.65 2.86 -8.22
CA GLU A 239 -19.26 3.43 -9.42
C GLU A 239 -18.25 3.52 -10.56
N ALA A 240 -18.62 3.00 -11.73
CA ALA A 240 -17.70 2.91 -12.87
C ALA A 240 -17.42 4.28 -13.50
N GLY A 241 -18.41 5.18 -13.53
CA GLY A 241 -18.31 6.50 -14.17
C GLY A 241 -17.15 7.35 -13.66
N PRO A 242 -17.04 7.59 -12.33
CA PRO A 242 -15.91 8.33 -11.76
C PRO A 242 -14.55 7.68 -12.03
N GLN A 243 -14.46 6.34 -11.96
CA GLN A 243 -13.21 5.63 -12.22
C GLN A 243 -12.75 5.86 -13.67
N ARG A 244 -13.67 5.71 -14.63
CA ARG A 244 -13.39 5.93 -16.05
C ARG A 244 -13.12 7.40 -16.39
N SER A 245 -13.70 8.36 -15.67
CA SER A 245 -13.42 9.77 -15.94
C SER A 245 -12.00 10.21 -15.54
N VAL A 246 -11.35 9.49 -14.62
CA VAL A 246 -9.97 9.78 -14.19
C VAL A 246 -8.95 8.85 -14.81
N ILE A 247 -9.25 7.55 -14.86
CA ILE A 247 -8.33 6.52 -15.37
C ILE A 247 -8.58 6.24 -16.86
N GLY A 248 -9.75 6.53 -17.41
CA GLY A 248 -10.12 6.04 -18.74
C GLY A 248 -10.51 4.56 -18.71
N ASP A 249 -10.50 3.91 -19.87
CA ASP A 249 -11.03 2.55 -20.03
C ASP A 249 -9.97 1.44 -19.84
N ASN A 250 -8.68 1.79 -19.90
CA ASN A 250 -7.57 0.84 -19.79
C ASN A 250 -7.04 0.78 -18.35
N PHE A 251 -7.63 -0.11 -17.54
CA PHE A 251 -7.23 -0.38 -16.15
C PHE A 251 -6.06 -1.38 -16.07
N GLY A 252 -5.38 -1.41 -14.92
CA GLY A 252 -4.30 -2.37 -14.63
C GLY A 252 -2.99 -2.11 -15.38
N VAL A 253 -2.88 -0.94 -16.04
CA VAL A 253 -1.68 -0.47 -16.74
C VAL A 253 -1.01 0.66 -15.98
N LYS A 254 0.30 0.84 -16.18
CA LYS A 254 1.11 1.85 -15.51
C LYS A 254 0.62 3.27 -15.81
N ARG A 255 0.50 4.10 -14.78
CA ARG A 255 0.12 5.51 -14.84
C ARG A 255 1.06 6.39 -14.03
N VAL A 256 1.18 7.66 -14.45
CA VAL A 256 1.70 8.75 -13.62
C VAL A 256 0.51 9.55 -13.09
N GLN A 257 0.36 9.61 -11.76
CA GLN A 257 -0.74 10.26 -11.07
C GLN A 257 -0.18 11.42 -10.22
N PRO A 258 -0.10 12.64 -10.78
CA PRO A 258 0.44 13.79 -10.07
C PRO A 258 -0.46 14.26 -8.93
N GLY A 259 0.15 14.94 -7.96
CA GLY A 259 -0.54 15.50 -6.81
C GLY A 259 0.39 16.33 -5.93
N PHE A 260 -0.11 16.67 -4.74
CA PHE A 260 0.64 17.37 -3.71
C PHE A 260 0.75 16.51 -2.47
N ALA A 261 1.91 16.56 -1.83
CA ALA A 261 2.03 16.12 -0.45
C ALA A 261 1.10 16.98 0.43
N ARG A 262 0.44 16.34 1.37
CA ARG A 262 -0.47 16.94 2.35
C ARG A 262 0.11 16.77 3.75
N LYS A 263 -0.49 17.47 4.72
CA LYS A 263 -0.08 17.45 6.11
C LYS A 263 0.20 16.03 6.63
N SER A 264 1.30 15.90 7.38
CA SER A 264 1.63 14.67 8.10
C SER A 264 0.68 14.43 9.27
N GLY A 265 0.47 13.16 9.59
CA GLY A 265 -0.38 12.74 10.70
C GLY A 265 -0.21 11.26 11.02
N THR A 266 -0.98 10.81 12.00
CA THR A 266 -0.99 9.41 12.40
C THR A 266 -2.17 8.67 11.77
N VAL A 267 -1.92 7.48 11.23
CA VAL A 267 -2.96 6.60 10.67
C VAL A 267 -2.85 5.19 11.25
N ARG A 268 -3.98 4.48 11.32
CA ARG A 268 -3.98 3.08 11.76
C ARG A 268 -3.53 2.16 10.62
N SER A 269 -2.54 1.31 10.87
CA SER A 269 -2.09 0.25 9.97
C SER A 269 -1.73 -1.00 10.78
N TYR A 270 -2.27 -2.17 10.44
CA TYR A 270 -2.03 -3.43 11.19
C TYR A 270 -2.12 -3.32 12.71
N ASP A 271 -3.20 -2.70 13.20
CA ASP A 271 -3.46 -2.42 14.62
C ASP A 271 -2.41 -1.52 15.31
N LYS A 272 -1.60 -0.81 14.53
CA LYS A 272 -0.63 0.19 15.00
C LYS A 272 -1.06 1.57 14.58
N THR A 273 -0.66 2.55 15.37
CA THR A 273 -0.66 3.96 14.97
C THR A 273 0.71 4.26 14.37
N VAL A 274 0.74 4.67 13.11
CA VAL A 274 1.96 4.88 12.32
C VAL A 274 1.98 6.33 11.84
N GLN A 275 3.16 6.96 11.88
CA GLN A 275 3.35 8.26 11.26
C GLN A 275 3.33 8.13 9.73
N SER A 276 2.61 9.03 9.07
CA SER A 276 2.41 9.00 7.63
C SER A 276 2.19 10.41 7.13
N PHE A 277 2.47 10.66 5.86
CA PHE A 277 2.07 11.91 5.22
C PHE A 277 0.89 11.66 4.28
N GLY A 278 0.02 12.67 4.21
CA GLY A 278 -1.09 12.65 3.29
C GLY A 278 -0.63 12.97 1.86
N HIS A 279 -1.42 12.59 0.87
CA HIS A 279 -1.32 13.14 -0.48
C HIS A 279 -2.70 13.18 -1.16
N ASP A 280 -2.77 13.88 -2.28
CA ASP A 280 -4.01 14.04 -3.05
C ASP A 280 -3.94 13.53 -4.49
N CYS A 281 -2.91 12.77 -4.86
CA CYS A 281 -2.89 12.02 -6.11
C CYS A 281 -4.16 11.17 -6.24
N SER A 282 -4.78 11.12 -7.43
CA SER A 282 -5.88 10.19 -7.68
C SER A 282 -5.38 8.75 -7.53
N THR A 283 -6.11 7.88 -6.83
CA THR A 283 -5.78 6.46 -6.62
C THR A 283 -7.02 5.59 -6.78
N LEU A 284 -6.78 4.34 -7.19
CA LEU A 284 -7.70 3.21 -7.13
C LEU A 284 -6.98 2.02 -6.49
N THR A 285 -7.73 0.93 -6.27
CA THR A 285 -7.13 -0.40 -6.06
C THR A 285 -5.99 -0.66 -7.04
N GLY A 286 -4.96 -1.40 -6.63
CA GLY A 286 -3.75 -1.63 -7.41
C GLY A 286 -2.64 -0.56 -7.25
N ASN A 287 -2.95 0.64 -6.73
CA ASN A 287 -1.93 1.65 -6.38
C ASN A 287 -1.17 1.34 -5.08
N SER A 288 -1.64 0.39 -4.27
CA SER A 288 -0.93 -0.02 -3.07
C SER A 288 0.50 -0.46 -3.39
N GLY A 289 1.47 0.16 -2.74
CA GLY A 289 2.90 -0.07 -2.92
C GLY A 289 3.55 0.86 -3.94
N SER A 290 2.78 1.75 -4.57
CA SER A 290 3.30 2.75 -5.49
C SER A 290 4.30 3.69 -4.80
N PRO A 291 5.46 3.98 -5.43
CA PRO A 291 6.37 5.00 -4.94
C PRO A 291 5.75 6.39 -5.11
N VAL A 292 5.89 7.21 -4.07
CA VAL A 292 5.61 8.65 -4.12
C VAL A 292 6.90 9.36 -4.47
N ILE A 293 6.97 9.95 -5.66
CA ILE A 293 8.16 10.60 -6.21
C ILE A 293 8.08 12.11 -5.99
N SER A 294 9.12 12.71 -5.41
CA SER A 294 9.29 14.17 -5.39
C SER A 294 9.66 14.66 -6.79
N LEU A 295 8.89 15.60 -7.35
CA LEU A 295 9.18 16.11 -8.70
C LEU A 295 10.48 16.94 -8.75
N SER A 296 10.93 17.50 -7.62
CA SER A 296 12.16 18.30 -7.56
C SER A 296 13.41 17.41 -7.55
N SER A 297 13.41 16.34 -6.76
CA SER A 297 14.60 15.50 -6.54
C SER A 297 14.56 14.17 -7.30
N GLY A 298 13.37 13.66 -7.64
CA GLY A 298 13.19 12.36 -8.29
C GLY A 298 13.33 11.18 -7.33
N LYS A 299 13.52 11.47 -6.03
CA LYS A 299 13.63 10.48 -4.98
C LYS A 299 12.26 9.99 -4.55
N VAL A 300 12.24 8.78 -4.00
CA VAL A 300 11.05 8.22 -3.34
C VAL A 300 10.95 8.83 -1.94
N ILE A 301 9.90 9.61 -1.70
CA ILE A 301 9.65 10.26 -0.40
C ILE A 301 8.68 9.46 0.47
N GLY A 302 8.00 8.49 -0.13
CA GLY A 302 7.19 7.51 0.59
C GLY A 302 6.58 6.44 -0.29
N VAL A 303 5.82 5.57 0.36
CA VAL A 303 5.15 4.43 -0.28
C VAL A 303 3.67 4.49 0.03
N HIS A 304 2.84 4.67 -1.00
CA HIS A 304 1.37 4.70 -0.84
C HIS A 304 0.88 3.35 -0.30
N PHE A 305 0.00 3.38 0.70
CA PHE A 305 -0.53 2.14 1.29
C PHE A 305 -2.00 2.20 1.70
N TYR A 306 -2.61 3.38 1.71
CA TYR A 306 -3.96 3.53 2.22
C TYR A 306 -4.67 4.76 1.68
N GLY A 307 -5.95 4.63 1.38
CA GLY A 307 -6.85 5.75 1.11
C GLY A 307 -7.88 5.89 2.24
N LEU A 308 -8.25 7.12 2.58
CA LEU A 308 -9.48 7.42 3.30
C LEU A 308 -10.32 8.37 2.47
N LEU A 309 -11.44 7.86 1.95
CA LEU A 309 -12.40 8.64 1.20
C LEU A 309 -12.74 9.95 1.94
N ARG A 310 -12.70 11.07 1.21
CA ARG A 310 -12.98 12.44 1.71
C ARG A 310 -12.00 12.94 2.80
N LYS A 311 -10.89 12.24 3.06
CA LYS A 311 -9.80 12.73 3.94
C LYS A 311 -8.49 12.90 3.17
N SER A 312 -7.78 11.80 2.90
CA SER A 312 -6.49 11.84 2.21
C SER A 312 -6.04 10.43 1.85
N ASN A 313 -5.19 10.33 0.83
CA ASN A 313 -4.34 9.15 0.63
C ASN A 313 -3.13 9.24 1.57
N TRP A 314 -2.59 8.11 2.01
CA TRP A 314 -1.51 8.04 2.99
C TRP A 314 -0.35 7.22 2.47
N ALA A 315 0.85 7.70 2.80
CA ALA A 315 2.10 7.05 2.47
C ALA A 315 3.00 6.87 3.70
N VAL A 316 3.69 5.72 3.76
CA VAL A 316 4.77 5.48 4.72
C VAL A 316 5.92 6.41 4.37
N LEU A 317 6.48 7.14 5.34
CA LEU A 317 7.60 8.05 5.10
C LEU A 317 8.87 7.26 4.77
N ALA A 318 9.56 7.64 3.68
CA ALA A 318 10.88 7.09 3.36
C ALA A 318 11.92 7.40 4.45
N SER A 319 11.82 8.56 5.11
CA SER A 319 12.71 8.95 6.21
C SER A 319 12.59 8.05 7.44
N ASP A 320 11.38 7.56 7.73
CA ASP A 320 11.16 6.63 8.84
C ASP A 320 11.77 5.25 8.52
N LEU A 321 11.66 4.81 7.26
CA LEU A 321 12.33 3.60 6.78
C LEU A 321 13.84 3.71 6.83
N ALA A 322 14.40 4.89 6.55
CA ALA A 322 15.84 5.16 6.63
C ALA A 322 16.41 5.04 8.06
N CYS A 323 15.56 5.20 9.07
CA CYS A 323 15.93 5.07 10.47
C CYS A 323 15.98 3.61 10.94
N ASP A 324 15.37 2.67 10.22
CA ASP A 324 15.43 1.24 10.55
C ASP A 324 16.66 0.59 9.89
N PRO A 325 17.70 0.18 10.65
CA PRO A 325 18.92 -0.42 10.10
C PRO A 325 18.67 -1.75 9.37
N ARG A 326 17.54 -2.43 9.59
CA ARG A 326 17.19 -3.64 8.84
C ARG A 326 16.84 -3.33 7.38
N MET A 327 16.40 -2.11 7.07
CA MET A 327 16.11 -1.69 5.70
C MET A 327 17.39 -1.55 4.88
N THR A 328 18.41 -0.89 5.44
CA THR A 328 19.72 -0.77 4.80
C THR A 328 20.44 -2.11 4.75
N ALA A 329 20.38 -2.92 5.82
CA ALA A 329 20.94 -4.27 5.82
C ALA A 329 20.30 -5.19 4.77
N ALA A 330 19.02 -4.98 4.43
CA ALA A 330 18.35 -5.71 3.35
C ALA A 330 18.76 -5.25 1.94
N GLY A 331 19.47 -4.12 1.82
CA GLY A 331 19.97 -3.56 0.56
C GLY A 331 19.20 -2.36 0.02
N VAL A 332 18.30 -1.74 0.81
CA VAL A 332 17.56 -0.54 0.38
C VAL A 332 18.50 0.68 0.34
N THR A 333 18.48 1.41 -0.77
CA THR A 333 19.32 2.59 -0.99
C THR A 333 18.61 3.87 -0.57
N PHE A 334 19.28 4.66 0.28
CA PHE A 334 18.86 5.99 0.69
C PHE A 334 19.88 7.05 0.27
N ASP A 335 19.44 8.28 0.01
CA ASP A 335 20.28 9.40 -0.44
C ASP A 335 21.27 9.90 0.62
N ALA A 336 20.97 9.63 1.87
CA ALA A 336 21.87 9.74 3.01
C ALA A 336 21.59 8.58 3.96
N HIS A 337 22.56 8.28 4.83
CA HIS A 337 22.25 7.45 5.97
C HIS A 337 21.32 8.25 6.90
N GLY A 338 20.09 7.75 7.11
CA GLY A 338 19.27 8.21 8.21
C GLY A 338 20.07 8.04 9.51
N ALA A 339 19.84 8.91 10.50
CA ALA A 339 20.39 8.67 11.83
C ALA A 339 19.90 7.28 12.28
N THR A 340 20.81 6.31 12.39
CA THR A 340 20.48 4.97 12.84
C THR A 340 19.94 5.10 14.26
N ASN A 341 18.63 4.95 14.41
CA ASN A 341 17.95 5.13 15.67
C ASN A 341 17.21 3.86 16.03
N THR A 342 17.16 3.58 17.33
CA THR A 342 16.12 2.70 17.85
C THR A 342 14.77 3.40 17.67
N GLY A 343 13.80 2.73 17.06
CA GLY A 343 12.49 3.29 16.78
C GLY A 343 11.36 2.49 17.42
N VAL A 344 10.14 3.01 17.33
CA VAL A 344 8.94 2.32 17.85
C VAL A 344 8.73 0.94 17.22
N TRP A 345 9.32 0.70 16.05
CA TRP A 345 9.29 -0.58 15.33
C TRP A 345 10.15 -1.67 15.98
N ASP A 346 11.15 -1.36 16.82
CA ASP A 346 12.03 -2.38 17.41
C ASP A 346 11.30 -3.37 18.31
N ALA A 347 10.35 -2.88 19.11
CA ALA A 347 9.50 -3.75 19.93
C ALA A 347 8.67 -4.72 19.06
N TRP A 348 8.29 -4.31 17.85
CA TRP A 348 7.54 -5.15 16.91
C TRP A 348 8.41 -6.19 16.24
N TRP A 349 9.67 -5.87 15.98
CA TRP A 349 10.68 -6.82 15.53
C TRP A 349 10.99 -7.87 16.59
N THR A 350 11.29 -7.46 17.83
CA THR A 350 11.48 -8.39 18.96
C THR A 350 10.30 -9.34 19.12
N ARG A 351 9.07 -8.83 18.96
CA ARG A 351 7.86 -9.66 19.00
C ARG A 351 7.80 -10.66 17.84
N ALA A 352 8.13 -10.25 16.62
CA ALA A 352 8.14 -11.13 15.46
C ALA A 352 9.16 -12.26 15.64
N ASP A 353 10.37 -11.94 16.11
CA ASP A 353 11.44 -12.92 16.31
C ASP A 353 11.16 -13.86 17.50
N SER A 354 10.53 -13.35 18.56
CA SER A 354 10.11 -14.18 19.69
C SER A 354 9.07 -15.23 19.29
N LEU A 355 8.19 -14.91 18.33
CA LEU A 355 7.22 -15.88 17.81
C LEU A 355 7.91 -17.00 17.03
N LEU A 356 8.98 -16.70 16.28
CA LEU A 356 9.79 -17.71 15.60
C LEU A 356 10.44 -18.69 16.59
N ILE A 357 11.09 -18.14 17.63
CA ILE A 357 11.76 -18.93 18.67
C ILE A 357 10.74 -19.83 19.39
N ALA A 358 9.56 -19.30 19.69
CA ALA A 358 8.49 -20.06 20.33
C ALA A 358 7.94 -21.18 19.44
N ALA A 359 7.88 -20.95 18.11
CA ALA A 359 7.38 -21.92 17.13
C ALA A 359 8.40 -22.99 16.73
N GLY A 360 9.70 -22.78 17.01
CA GLY A 360 10.78 -23.68 16.60
C GLY A 360 11.22 -23.48 15.14
N GLY A 361 10.97 -22.30 14.56
CA GLY A 361 11.20 -22.03 13.14
C GLY A 361 9.94 -22.23 12.28
N PHE A 362 9.72 -21.37 11.29
CA PHE A 362 8.76 -21.65 10.22
C PHE A 362 9.47 -22.46 9.14
N THR A 363 9.47 -23.78 9.25
CA THR A 363 9.63 -24.62 8.07
C THR A 363 8.29 -24.58 7.38
N GLY A 364 8.21 -24.21 6.09
CA GLY A 364 6.95 -24.13 5.35
C GLY A 364 6.13 -25.44 5.38
N PRO A 365 5.08 -25.56 4.55
CA PRO A 365 4.31 -26.79 4.51
C PRO A 365 5.23 -27.98 4.20
N GLU A 366 5.21 -28.98 5.07
CA GLU A 366 6.00 -30.21 4.92
C GLU A 366 5.58 -30.98 3.65
N SER A 367 4.31 -30.86 3.26
CA SER A 367 3.83 -31.32 1.96
C SER A 367 2.53 -30.64 1.53
N VAL A 368 2.35 -30.53 0.21
CA VAL A 368 1.10 -30.09 -0.42
C VAL A 368 0.65 -31.17 -1.41
N LYS A 369 -0.51 -31.79 -1.15
CA LYS A 369 -1.13 -32.76 -2.07
C LYS A 369 -2.38 -32.15 -2.68
N LYS A 370 -2.47 -32.21 -4.02
CA LYS A 370 -3.58 -31.61 -4.77
C LYS A 370 -4.32 -32.69 -5.57
N SER A 371 -5.63 -32.73 -5.45
CA SER A 371 -6.54 -33.47 -6.33
C SER A 371 -7.47 -32.50 -7.05
N LYS A 372 -8.33 -33.01 -7.95
CA LYS A 372 -9.30 -32.19 -8.71
C LYS A 372 -10.27 -31.39 -7.82
N SER A 373 -10.46 -31.77 -6.56
CA SER A 373 -11.45 -31.14 -5.65
C SER A 373 -10.93 -30.84 -4.24
N VAL A 374 -9.72 -31.26 -3.87
CA VAL A 374 -9.17 -31.07 -2.52
C VAL A 374 -7.69 -30.70 -2.57
N MET A 375 -7.30 -29.68 -1.81
CA MET A 375 -5.91 -29.37 -1.50
C MET A 375 -5.66 -29.72 -0.03
N THR A 376 -4.69 -30.59 0.23
CA THR A 376 -4.23 -30.94 1.58
C THR A 376 -2.88 -30.28 1.81
N ILE A 377 -2.78 -29.47 2.87
CA ILE A 377 -1.55 -28.78 3.28
C ILE A 377 -1.15 -29.33 4.65
N THR A 378 0.01 -29.96 4.74
CA THR A 378 0.59 -30.40 6.01
C THR A 378 1.55 -29.34 6.50
N ILE A 379 1.29 -28.76 7.68
CA ILE A 379 2.16 -27.76 8.31
C ILE A 379 2.66 -28.37 9.62
N PRO A 380 3.99 -28.39 9.87
CA PRO A 380 4.51 -28.84 11.15
C PRO A 380 4.06 -27.85 12.24
N ILE A 381 3.35 -28.35 13.26
CA ILE A 381 2.93 -27.57 14.42
C ILE A 381 3.65 -28.14 15.64
N THR A 382 4.43 -27.30 16.32
CA THR A 382 5.00 -27.64 17.62
C THR A 382 3.97 -27.36 18.72
N LEU A 383 3.52 -28.41 19.42
CA LEU A 383 2.62 -28.30 20.58
C LEU A 383 3.43 -28.44 21.87
N LYS A 384 3.36 -27.43 22.74
CA LYS A 384 3.86 -27.54 24.13
C LYS A 384 2.69 -27.88 25.04
N ILE A 385 2.75 -29.08 25.62
CA ILE A 385 1.74 -29.61 26.55
C ILE A 385 2.36 -29.65 27.94
N ASP A 386 1.80 -28.88 28.87
CA ASP A 386 2.16 -28.98 30.28
C ASP A 386 1.38 -30.17 30.89
N LEU A 387 2.07 -31.29 31.09
CA LEU A 387 1.49 -32.53 31.61
C LEU A 387 1.06 -32.46 33.08
N LYS A 388 1.45 -31.42 33.84
CA LYS A 388 1.04 -31.24 35.24
C LYS A 388 -0.25 -30.44 35.36
N THR A 389 -0.47 -29.49 34.46
CA THR A 389 -1.63 -28.58 34.51
C THR A 389 -2.68 -28.87 33.43
N GLY A 390 -2.39 -29.78 32.49
CA GLY A 390 -3.27 -30.09 31.35
C GLY A 390 -3.42 -28.95 30.34
N LYS A 391 -2.60 -27.88 30.47
CA LYS A 391 -2.68 -26.72 29.58
C LYS A 391 -1.95 -26.99 28.28
N VAL A 392 -2.69 -26.87 27.17
CA VAL A 392 -2.17 -26.93 25.80
C VAL A 392 -2.03 -25.51 25.27
N LYS A 393 -0.82 -25.12 24.87
CA LYS A 393 -0.60 -23.90 24.08
C LYS A 393 -0.23 -24.30 22.65
N ALA A 394 -1.11 -23.98 21.70
CA ALA A 394 -0.84 -24.07 20.27
C ALA A 394 -0.60 -22.67 19.71
N SER A 395 0.50 -22.45 19.00
CA SER A 395 0.73 -21.24 18.21
C SER A 395 0.46 -21.55 16.73
N GLY A 396 -0.74 -21.20 16.27
CA GLY A 396 -1.17 -21.32 14.88
C GLY A 396 -2.66 -21.01 14.77
N LYS A 397 -3.03 -19.85 14.22
CA LYS A 397 -4.44 -19.58 13.88
C LYS A 397 -4.69 -20.06 12.46
N THR A 398 -5.26 -21.25 12.31
CA THR A 398 -5.93 -21.68 11.08
C THR A 398 -7.44 -21.60 11.28
N SER A 399 -8.06 -20.53 10.79
CA SER A 399 -9.52 -20.48 10.65
C SER A 399 -9.88 -21.01 9.27
N PHE A 400 -10.27 -22.29 9.17
CA PHE A 400 -10.97 -22.82 8.00
C PHE A 400 -12.48 -22.84 8.30
N LYS A 401 -13.28 -22.08 7.54
CA LYS A 401 -14.73 -22.27 7.50
C LYS A 401 -15.07 -23.25 6.39
N PRO A 402 -15.85 -24.32 6.64
CA PRO A 402 -16.37 -25.15 5.57
C PRO A 402 -17.36 -24.35 4.72
N ALA A 403 -17.30 -24.50 3.40
CA ALA A 403 -18.37 -24.07 2.51
C ALA A 403 -19.63 -24.88 2.84
N LYS A 404 -20.74 -24.21 3.14
CA LYS A 404 -22.05 -24.87 3.29
C LYS A 404 -22.42 -25.48 1.93
N GLN A 405 -22.50 -26.81 1.86
CA GLN A 405 -23.16 -27.50 0.76
C GLN A 405 -24.62 -27.04 0.70
N LYS A 406 -25.04 -26.49 -0.45
CA LYS A 406 -26.46 -26.42 -0.80
C LYS A 406 -26.92 -27.87 -0.99
N ARG A 407 -27.92 -28.30 -0.20
CA ARG A 407 -28.69 -29.50 -0.53
C ARG A 407 -29.48 -29.22 -1.81
N VAL A 408 -29.50 -30.23 -2.68
CA VAL A 408 -30.25 -30.30 -3.95
C VAL A 408 -31.71 -29.99 -3.73
#